data_AF-A0A397ATB2-F1
#
_entry.id   AF-A0A397ATB2-F1
#
_cell.length_a   1.000
_cell.length_b   1.000
_cell.length_c   1.000
_cell.angle_alpha   90.00
_cell.angle_beta   90.00
_cell.angle_gamma   90.00
#
_symmetry.space_group_name_H-M   'P 1'
#
loop_
_entity.id
_entity.type
_entity.pdbx_description
1 polymer ?
#
loop_
_entity_poly.entity_id
_entity_poly.type
_entity_poly.pdbx_seq_one_letter_code
_entity_poly.pdbx_strand_id
1 'polypeptide(L)'
;MTSHDNKAADLEERVSYVQSNTAKDVDGYAEAKSPKDLEEGALVEGGALDLFSREAFALFMQYGAIGIIYGMIPSLNYPIFNIYLNLEGYQTSSYGVLTVIGWSFKVIFGLLSDCVPIYGYRRKSWMLIGWTITMICLSVMAFSPFGEPFCNREKTKFCSTPLEKVPKSELQYFNLTAPDNGTLFILLSMFIAFGYVLAASASDAMVVEYAQREPVAIRGRIQTGI
;
A
#
# COMPACT_ATOMS: atom_id res chain seq x y z
N MET A 1 -26.89 -3.60 49.10
CA MET A 1 -26.86 -4.17 47.74
C MET A 1 -27.23 -3.03 46.80
N THR A 2 -26.24 -2.53 46.07
CA THR A 2 -26.24 -1.22 45.41
C THR A 2 -27.13 -1.20 44.16
N SER A 3 -28.06 -0.26 44.19
CA SER A 3 -28.82 0.29 43.06
C SER A 3 -27.89 0.76 41.95
N HIS A 4 -27.93 0.15 40.77
CA HIS A 4 -27.33 0.71 39.56
C HIS A 4 -28.40 1.48 38.76
N ASP A 5 -28.10 2.76 38.54
CA ASP A 5 -28.87 3.77 37.82
C ASP A 5 -29.30 3.32 36.40
N ASN A 6 -30.60 3.21 36.18
CA ASN A 6 -31.25 3.09 34.85
C ASN A 6 -31.73 4.45 34.30
N LYS A 7 -31.12 5.56 34.75
CA LYS A 7 -31.51 6.91 34.31
C LYS A 7 -31.33 7.14 32.81
N ALA A 8 -30.32 6.53 32.18
CA ALA A 8 -30.05 6.72 30.76
C ALA A 8 -31.15 6.09 29.87
N ALA A 9 -31.62 4.90 30.22
CA ALA A 9 -32.70 4.23 29.49
C ALA A 9 -34.05 4.96 29.66
N ASP A 10 -34.36 5.47 30.87
CA ASP A 10 -35.56 6.28 31.11
C ASP A 10 -35.49 7.64 30.38
N LEU A 11 -34.30 8.21 30.20
CA LEU A 11 -34.10 9.42 29.41
C LEU A 11 -34.30 9.16 27.91
N GLU A 12 -33.77 8.05 27.37
CA GLU A 12 -33.99 7.66 25.97
C GLU A 12 -35.48 7.35 25.67
N GLU A 13 -36.15 6.63 26.58
CA GLU A 13 -37.57 6.33 26.48
C GLU A 13 -38.42 7.62 26.53
N ARG A 14 -38.06 8.58 27.40
CA ARG A 14 -38.75 9.88 27.45
C ARG A 14 -38.48 10.76 26.23
N VAL A 15 -37.30 10.72 25.63
CA VAL A 15 -36.99 11.47 24.40
C VAL A 15 -37.78 10.91 23.22
N SER A 16 -37.87 9.59 23.08
CA SER A 16 -38.69 8.94 22.05
C SER A 16 -40.19 9.20 22.23
N TYR A 17 -40.68 9.24 23.47
CA TYR A 17 -42.07 9.56 23.79
C TYR A 17 -42.42 11.03 23.51
N VAL A 18 -41.52 11.96 23.82
CA VAL A 18 -41.73 13.39 23.51
C VAL A 18 -41.72 13.63 22.00
N GLN A 19 -40.80 13.00 21.25
CA GLN A 19 -40.80 13.09 19.79
C GLN A 19 -42.07 12.51 19.15
N SER A 20 -42.63 11.42 19.69
CA SER A 20 -43.87 10.83 19.16
C SER A 20 -45.13 11.64 19.48
N ASN A 21 -45.19 12.28 20.65
CA ASN A 21 -46.36 13.07 21.07
C ASN A 21 -46.40 14.50 20.52
N THR A 22 -45.27 15.08 20.12
CA THR A 22 -45.29 16.34 19.33
C THR A 22 -45.77 16.14 17.89
N ALA A 23 -45.92 14.90 17.43
CA ALA A 23 -46.54 14.58 16.15
C ALA A 23 -48.06 14.41 16.31
N LYS A 24 -48.79 15.49 16.61
CA LYS A 24 -50.23 15.52 16.35
C LYS A 24 -50.68 16.79 15.64
N ASP A 25 -51.46 16.51 14.59
CA ASP A 25 -52.27 17.38 13.72
C ASP A 25 -51.62 18.01 12.49
N VAL A 26 -51.12 17.14 11.59
CA VAL A 26 -51.20 17.39 10.16
C VAL A 26 -51.80 16.13 9.51
N ASP A 27 -52.98 16.26 8.90
CA ASP A 27 -53.62 15.21 8.10
C ASP A 27 -52.68 14.75 6.98
N GLY A 28 -52.12 13.56 7.14
CA GLY A 28 -51.27 12.94 6.15
C GLY A 28 -50.30 11.97 6.81
N TYR A 29 -50.23 10.74 6.32
CA TYR A 29 -49.09 9.87 6.60
C TYR A 29 -47.82 10.60 6.17
N ALA A 30 -47.12 11.22 7.12
CA ALA A 30 -45.76 11.68 6.90
C ALA A 30 -44.90 10.42 6.89
N GLU A 31 -44.71 9.87 5.69
CA GLU A 31 -43.64 8.91 5.42
C GLU A 31 -42.39 9.39 6.15
N ALA A 32 -41.85 8.56 7.06
CA ALA A 32 -40.58 8.83 7.70
C ALA A 32 -39.51 8.79 6.62
N LYS A 33 -39.40 9.90 5.87
CA LYS A 33 -38.42 10.04 4.79
C LYS A 33 -37.07 9.79 5.42
N SER A 34 -36.36 8.82 4.88
CA SER A 34 -34.91 8.67 5.05
C SER A 34 -34.28 10.05 4.95
N PRO A 35 -33.25 10.39 5.76
CA PRO A 35 -32.62 11.71 5.73
C PRO A 35 -32.39 12.16 4.28
N LYS A 36 -32.99 13.30 3.90
CA LYS A 36 -33.09 13.78 2.52
C LYS A 36 -31.74 13.91 1.81
N ASP A 37 -30.66 14.07 2.57
CA ASP A 37 -29.28 14.16 2.04
C ASP A 37 -28.78 12.84 1.43
N LEU A 38 -29.43 11.70 1.71
CA LEU A 38 -29.13 10.41 1.09
C LEU A 38 -30.04 10.08 -0.12
N GLU A 39 -31.07 10.89 -0.42
CA GLU A 39 -31.97 10.64 -1.55
C GLU A 39 -31.32 10.87 -2.94
N GLU A 40 -30.17 11.55 -3.00
CA GLU A 40 -29.34 11.65 -4.23
C GLU A 40 -28.51 10.38 -4.51
N GLY A 41 -28.63 9.36 -3.65
CA GLY A 41 -28.01 8.07 -3.86
C GLY A 41 -26.51 8.04 -3.51
N ALA A 42 -26.03 8.84 -2.57
CA ALA A 42 -24.76 8.58 -1.90
C ALA A 42 -24.93 7.49 -0.84
N LEU A 43 -23.93 6.64 -0.62
CA LEU A 43 -23.97 5.60 0.44
C LEU A 43 -23.53 6.13 1.81
N VAL A 44 -22.71 7.18 1.81
CA VAL A 44 -22.13 7.79 3.02
C VAL A 44 -22.11 9.32 2.85
N GLU A 45 -22.29 10.04 3.94
CA GLU A 45 -22.19 11.50 3.98
C GLU A 45 -20.77 12.01 3.69
N GLY A 46 -20.63 13.27 3.28
CA GLY A 46 -19.34 13.94 3.08
C GLY A 46 -19.03 14.38 1.66
N GLY A 47 -19.98 14.19 0.72
CA GLY A 47 -19.93 14.70 -0.64
C GLY A 47 -18.87 14.04 -1.53
N ALA A 48 -19.05 14.16 -2.85
CA ALA A 48 -18.10 13.64 -3.81
C ALA A 48 -16.76 14.38 -3.71
N LEU A 49 -15.65 13.64 -3.70
CA LEU A 49 -14.31 14.21 -3.72
C LEU A 49 -14.11 14.97 -5.04
N ASP A 50 -13.67 16.23 -4.97
CA ASP A 50 -13.24 16.95 -6.16
C ASP A 50 -11.91 16.38 -6.67
N LEU A 51 -11.84 16.01 -7.96
CA LEU A 51 -10.67 15.36 -8.55
C LEU A 51 -9.47 16.30 -8.67
N PHE A 52 -9.71 17.60 -8.68
CA PHE A 52 -8.65 18.62 -8.69
C PHE A 52 -8.31 19.15 -7.30
N SER A 53 -8.89 18.57 -6.26
CA SER A 53 -8.51 18.86 -4.88
C SER A 53 -7.10 18.37 -4.57
N ARG A 54 -6.51 18.97 -3.53
CA ARG A 54 -5.18 18.56 -3.03
C ARG A 54 -5.20 17.11 -2.53
N GLU A 55 -6.32 16.70 -1.95
CA GLU A 55 -6.56 15.35 -1.45
C GLU A 55 -6.56 14.32 -2.59
N ALA A 56 -7.27 14.59 -3.68
CA ALA A 56 -7.29 13.73 -4.86
C ALA A 56 -5.90 13.65 -5.51
N PHE A 57 -5.21 14.79 -5.65
CA PHE A 57 -3.85 14.80 -6.21
C PHE A 57 -2.86 13.99 -5.35
N ALA A 58 -2.95 14.09 -4.02
CA ALA A 58 -2.12 13.27 -3.13
C ALA A 58 -2.40 11.77 -3.31
N LEU A 59 -3.66 11.39 -3.52
CA LEU A 59 -4.06 10.01 -3.79
C LEU A 59 -3.56 9.53 -5.16
N PHE A 60 -3.60 10.36 -6.20
CA PHE A 60 -3.05 9.98 -7.51
C PHE A 60 -1.53 9.85 -7.48
N MET A 61 -0.82 10.77 -6.83
CA MET A 61 0.63 10.69 -6.67
C MET A 61 1.06 9.45 -5.89
N GLN A 62 0.26 9.07 -4.90
CA GLN A 62 0.41 7.83 -4.14
C GLN A 62 0.35 6.59 -5.04
N TYR A 63 -0.67 6.47 -5.88
CA TYR A 63 -0.79 5.35 -6.84
C TYR A 63 0.32 5.37 -7.90
N GLY A 64 0.71 6.55 -8.38
CA GLY A 64 1.85 6.72 -9.27
C GLY A 64 3.16 6.20 -8.64
N ALA A 65 3.41 6.54 -7.38
CA ALA A 65 4.57 6.04 -6.64
C ALA A 65 4.53 4.51 -6.46
N ILE A 66 3.38 3.93 -6.17
CA ILE A 66 3.21 2.47 -6.11
C ILE A 66 3.57 1.84 -7.47
N GLY A 67 3.08 2.39 -8.57
CA GLY A 67 3.39 1.91 -9.93
C GLY A 67 4.89 1.94 -10.24
N ILE A 68 5.58 3.02 -9.86
CA ILE A 68 7.03 3.14 -10.03
C ILE A 68 7.76 2.04 -9.24
N ILE A 69 7.45 1.85 -7.96
CA ILE A 69 8.12 0.83 -7.13
C ILE A 69 7.82 -0.58 -7.62
N TYR A 70 6.56 -0.85 -7.99
CA TYR A 70 6.11 -2.14 -8.50
C TYR A 70 6.81 -2.52 -9.81
N GLY A 71 7.08 -1.55 -10.70
CA GLY A 71 7.82 -1.79 -11.93
C GLY A 71 9.34 -1.82 -11.73
N MET A 72 9.89 -0.89 -10.94
CA MET A 72 11.33 -0.68 -10.82
C MET A 72 12.02 -1.82 -10.07
N ILE A 73 11.50 -2.21 -8.90
CA ILE A 73 12.19 -3.18 -8.03
C ILE A 73 12.38 -4.54 -8.72
N PRO A 74 11.37 -5.15 -9.37
CA PRO A 74 11.57 -6.39 -10.12
C PRO A 74 12.50 -6.21 -11.33
N SER A 75 12.49 -5.04 -11.97
CA SER A 75 13.35 -4.75 -13.14
C SER A 75 14.85 -4.76 -12.82
N LEU A 76 15.23 -4.57 -11.55
CA LEU A 76 16.62 -4.68 -11.09
C LEU A 76 17.17 -6.11 -11.14
N ASN A 77 16.30 -7.14 -11.20
CA ASN A 77 16.69 -8.56 -11.19
C ASN A 77 17.76 -8.86 -12.24
N TYR A 78 17.51 -8.47 -13.49
CA TYR A 78 18.40 -8.78 -14.60
C TYR A 78 19.75 -8.03 -14.54
N PRO A 79 19.81 -6.70 -14.52
CA PRO A 79 21.08 -5.98 -14.58
C PRO A 79 21.96 -6.17 -13.33
N ILE A 80 21.35 -6.21 -12.14
CA ILE A 80 22.11 -6.27 -10.88
C ILE A 80 22.36 -7.72 -10.48
N PHE A 81 21.30 -8.49 -10.29
CA PHE A 81 21.44 -9.80 -9.68
C PHE A 81 21.94 -10.86 -10.67
N ASN A 82 21.44 -10.85 -11.91
CA ASN A 82 21.88 -11.80 -12.92
C ASN A 82 23.20 -11.41 -13.59
N ILE A 83 23.39 -10.14 -13.99
CA ILE A 83 24.59 -9.74 -14.74
C ILE A 83 25.73 -9.26 -13.84
N TYR A 84 25.47 -8.40 -12.86
CA TYR A 84 26.52 -7.76 -12.05
C TYR A 84 27.07 -8.69 -10.97
N LEU A 85 26.18 -9.33 -10.20
CA LEU A 85 26.54 -10.26 -9.12
C LEU A 85 26.61 -11.73 -9.57
N ASN A 86 26.08 -12.06 -10.76
CA ASN A 86 26.05 -13.42 -11.31
C ASN A 86 25.41 -14.45 -10.36
N LEU A 87 24.29 -14.08 -9.74
CA LEU A 87 23.51 -14.98 -8.88
C LEU A 87 22.91 -16.13 -9.69
N GLU A 88 22.80 -17.28 -9.05
CA GLU A 88 22.23 -18.47 -9.68
C GLU A 88 20.74 -18.32 -9.99
N GLY A 89 20.25 -19.16 -10.91
CA GLY A 89 18.84 -19.14 -11.33
C GLY A 89 17.86 -19.29 -10.17
N TYR A 90 18.21 -20.09 -9.16
CA TYR A 90 17.35 -20.25 -7.97
C TYR A 90 17.29 -18.96 -7.13
N GLN A 91 18.41 -18.26 -6.96
CA GLN A 91 18.48 -17.03 -6.15
C GLN A 91 17.74 -15.87 -6.82
N THR A 92 17.89 -15.72 -8.14
CA THR A 92 17.17 -14.72 -8.94
C THR A 92 15.68 -15.01 -9.02
N SER A 93 15.28 -16.29 -9.01
CA SER A 93 13.88 -16.70 -8.90
C SER A 93 13.30 -16.37 -7.52
N SER A 94 14.05 -16.66 -6.44
CA SER A 94 13.66 -16.28 -5.09
C SER A 94 13.47 -14.77 -4.94
N TYR A 95 14.36 -13.95 -5.53
CA TYR A 95 14.17 -12.50 -5.58
C TYR A 95 12.84 -12.12 -6.23
N GLY A 96 12.52 -12.68 -7.40
CA GLY A 96 11.24 -12.42 -8.08
C GLY A 96 10.04 -12.66 -7.17
N VAL A 97 10.02 -13.78 -6.44
CA VAL A 97 8.95 -14.10 -5.49
C VAL A 97 8.92 -13.11 -4.31
N LEU A 98 10.08 -12.78 -3.73
CA LEU A 98 10.18 -11.88 -2.59
C LEU A 98 9.76 -10.44 -2.91
N THR A 99 9.91 -9.99 -4.15
CA THR A 99 9.43 -8.65 -4.56
C THR A 99 7.91 -8.53 -4.65
N VAL A 100 7.20 -9.67 -4.74
CA VAL A 100 5.74 -9.72 -4.87
C VAL A 100 5.08 -10.27 -3.60
N ILE A 101 5.85 -10.87 -2.67
CA ILE A 101 5.30 -11.51 -1.46
C ILE A 101 4.44 -10.57 -0.60
N GLY A 102 4.70 -9.27 -0.63
CA GLY A 102 3.90 -8.27 0.08
C GLY A 102 2.41 -8.33 -0.29
N TRP A 103 2.09 -8.63 -1.55
CA TRP A 103 0.71 -8.75 -2.04
C TRP A 103 -0.07 -9.87 -1.35
N SER A 104 0.59 -10.95 -0.92
CA SER A 104 -0.04 -12.03 -0.16
C SER A 104 -0.57 -11.55 1.20
N PHE A 105 0.05 -10.51 1.77
CA PHE A 105 -0.34 -9.93 3.06
C PHE A 105 -1.31 -8.75 2.92
N LYS A 106 -1.73 -8.40 1.70
CA LYS A 106 -2.60 -7.26 1.42
C LYS A 106 -3.88 -7.28 2.26
N VAL A 107 -4.51 -8.45 2.42
CA VAL A 107 -5.72 -8.65 3.23
C VAL A 107 -5.45 -8.37 4.71
N ILE A 108 -4.32 -8.85 5.24
CA ILE A 108 -3.92 -8.63 6.64
C ILE A 108 -3.64 -7.14 6.88
N PHE A 109 -2.94 -6.48 5.97
CA PHE A 109 -2.69 -5.04 6.03
C PHE A 109 -3.97 -4.21 5.95
N GLY A 110 -4.92 -4.62 5.10
CA GLY A 110 -6.25 -4.01 5.04
C GLY A 110 -6.97 -4.11 6.39
N LEU A 111 -7.06 -5.32 6.94
CA LEU A 111 -7.68 -5.58 8.25
C LEU A 111 -7.04 -4.75 9.37
N LEU A 112 -5.70 -4.73 9.45
CA LEU A 112 -4.99 -3.93 10.45
C LEU A 112 -5.28 -2.44 10.31
N SER A 113 -5.30 -1.93 9.06
CA SER A 113 -5.54 -0.51 8.80
C SER A 113 -6.94 -0.04 9.13
N ASP A 114 -7.93 -0.94 9.06
CA ASP A 114 -9.33 -0.65 9.40
C ASP A 114 -9.65 -0.84 10.88
N CYS A 115 -9.05 -1.85 11.52
CA CYS A 115 -9.35 -2.21 12.92
C CYS A 115 -8.51 -1.46 13.95
N VAL A 116 -7.30 -1.01 13.61
CA VAL A 116 -6.37 -0.41 14.57
C VAL A 116 -6.12 1.07 14.21
N PRO A 117 -6.86 2.02 14.80
CA PRO A 117 -6.58 3.44 14.63
C PRO A 117 -5.30 3.83 15.37
N ILE A 118 -4.45 4.64 14.73
CA ILE A 118 -3.21 5.17 15.29
C ILE A 118 -3.33 6.69 15.43
N TYR A 119 -3.20 7.21 16.65
CA TYR A 119 -3.39 8.63 17.00
C TYR A 119 -4.73 9.23 16.52
N GLY A 120 -5.80 8.43 16.54
CA GLY A 120 -7.14 8.84 16.11
C GLY A 120 -7.36 8.83 14.59
N TYR A 121 -6.30 8.63 13.80
CA TYR A 121 -6.40 8.42 12.35
C TYR A 121 -6.40 6.92 12.05
N ARG A 122 -7.32 6.47 11.22
CA ARG A 122 -7.34 5.09 10.73
C ARG A 122 -6.31 4.93 9.60
N ARG A 123 -6.67 5.30 8.37
CA ARG A 123 -5.92 4.90 7.16
C ARG A 123 -4.68 5.74 6.86
N LYS A 124 -4.72 7.05 7.13
CA LYS A 124 -3.60 7.98 6.83
C LYS A 124 -2.31 7.59 7.56
N SER A 125 -2.41 7.18 8.83
CA SER A 125 -1.26 6.74 9.62
C SER A 125 -0.58 5.51 9.03
N TRP A 126 -1.36 4.50 8.63
CA TRP A 126 -0.82 3.27 8.03
C TRP A 126 -0.18 3.51 6.66
N MET A 127 -0.74 4.41 5.86
CA MET A 127 -0.13 4.83 4.60
C MET A 127 1.24 5.49 4.82
N LEU A 128 1.35 6.40 5.80
CA LEU A 128 2.64 7.02 6.15
C LEU A 128 3.65 5.99 6.66
N ILE A 129 3.23 5.05 7.52
CA ILE A 129 4.11 3.98 8.00
C ILE A 129 4.67 3.17 6.83
N GLY A 130 3.80 2.72 5.91
CA GLY A 130 4.23 1.97 4.72
C GLY A 130 5.29 2.71 3.91
N TRP A 131 5.09 4.02 3.66
CA TRP A 131 6.07 4.82 2.95
C TRP A 131 7.35 5.09 3.71
N THR A 132 7.28 5.29 5.03
CA THR A 132 8.49 5.48 5.83
C THR A 132 9.39 4.24 5.77
N ILE A 133 8.81 3.04 5.83
CA ILE A 133 9.53 1.78 5.65
C ILE A 133 10.17 1.73 4.26
N THR A 134 9.39 1.99 3.20
CA THR A 134 9.88 2.01 1.82
C THR A 134 11.00 3.03 1.62
N MET A 135 10.85 4.25 2.15
CA MET A 135 11.84 5.32 2.06
C MET A 135 13.14 4.96 2.75
N ILE A 136 13.08 4.36 3.94
CA ILE A 136 14.28 3.93 4.68
C ILE A 136 15.00 2.84 3.88
N CYS A 137 14.30 1.81 3.42
CA CYS A 137 14.90 0.72 2.67
C CYS A 137 15.51 1.21 1.34
N LEU A 138 14.80 2.06 0.59
CA LEU A 138 15.31 2.66 -0.64
C LEU A 138 16.54 3.54 -0.38
N SER A 139 16.55 4.29 0.72
CA SER A 139 17.71 5.10 1.10
C SER A 139 18.92 4.22 1.40
N VAL A 140 18.73 3.14 2.15
CA VAL A 140 19.81 2.16 2.40
C VAL A 140 20.30 1.55 1.09
N MET A 141 19.41 1.17 0.16
CA MET A 141 19.81 0.64 -1.15
C MET A 141 20.55 1.68 -2.00
N ALA A 142 20.16 2.95 -1.95
CA ALA A 142 20.77 4.02 -2.74
C ALA A 142 22.18 4.37 -2.26
N PHE A 143 22.44 4.30 -0.96
CA PHE A 143 23.72 4.68 -0.36
C PHE A 143 24.66 3.50 -0.06
N SER A 144 24.20 2.25 -0.19
CA SER A 144 25.03 1.07 0.02
C SER A 144 25.74 0.63 -1.27
N PRO A 145 27.05 0.39 -1.25
CA PRO A 145 27.75 -0.16 -2.40
C PRO A 145 27.38 -1.64 -2.61
N PHE A 146 27.22 -2.06 -3.86
CA PHE A 146 27.01 -3.48 -4.23
C PHE A 146 28.26 -4.35 -4.06
N GLY A 147 29.43 -3.73 -3.83
CA GLY A 147 30.73 -4.40 -3.86
C GLY A 147 31.26 -4.58 -5.28
N GLU A 148 32.38 -5.29 -5.40
CA GLU A 148 33.02 -5.54 -6.70
C GLU A 148 32.17 -6.50 -7.57
N PRO A 149 32.07 -6.25 -8.89
CA PRO A 149 31.30 -7.11 -9.79
C PRO A 149 31.90 -8.51 -9.90
N PHE A 150 31.08 -9.49 -10.27
CA PHE A 150 31.52 -10.86 -10.53
C PHE A 150 32.63 -10.92 -11.60
N CYS A 151 32.53 -10.11 -12.66
CA CYS A 151 33.56 -10.01 -13.68
C CYS A 151 33.88 -8.56 -14.01
N ASN A 152 35.15 -8.18 -13.86
CA ASN A 152 35.59 -6.84 -14.21
C ASN A 152 35.85 -6.71 -15.73
N ARG A 153 34.86 -6.15 -16.45
CA ARG A 153 34.91 -5.96 -17.91
C ARG A 153 36.04 -5.06 -18.40
N GLU A 154 36.62 -4.23 -17.54
CA GLU A 154 37.75 -3.37 -17.92
C GLU A 154 39.06 -4.17 -18.03
N LYS A 155 39.19 -5.23 -17.23
CA LYS A 155 40.43 -6.01 -17.12
C LYS A 155 40.43 -7.26 -17.98
N THR A 156 39.26 -7.81 -18.29
CA THR A 156 39.12 -9.08 -19.01
C THR A 156 38.01 -9.03 -20.07
N LYS A 157 38.29 -9.62 -21.24
CA LYS A 157 37.32 -9.78 -22.34
C LYS A 157 36.48 -11.06 -22.21
N PHE A 158 36.75 -11.89 -21.20
CA PHE A 158 36.17 -13.22 -21.04
C PHE A 158 34.89 -13.23 -20.18
N CYS A 159 34.33 -12.07 -19.81
CA CYS A 159 33.11 -12.00 -19.00
C CYS A 159 31.87 -12.64 -19.65
N SER A 160 31.85 -12.77 -20.98
CA SER A 160 30.76 -13.44 -21.70
C SER A 160 31.00 -14.94 -21.91
N THR A 161 32.13 -15.48 -21.46
CA THR A 161 32.43 -16.91 -21.56
C THR A 161 32.08 -17.64 -20.26
N PRO A 162 31.51 -18.86 -20.32
CA PRO A 162 31.29 -19.67 -19.13
C PRO A 162 32.60 -19.88 -18.36
N LEU A 163 32.53 -19.82 -17.02
CA LEU A 163 33.70 -19.89 -16.13
C LEU A 163 34.61 -21.09 -16.43
N GLU A 164 34.04 -22.23 -16.82
CA GLU A 164 34.77 -23.45 -17.18
C GLU A 164 35.73 -23.30 -18.38
N LYS A 165 35.44 -22.35 -19.29
CA LYS A 165 36.22 -22.09 -20.50
C LYS A 165 37.21 -20.94 -20.33
N VAL A 166 37.22 -20.29 -19.16
CA VAL A 166 38.11 -19.16 -18.89
C VAL A 166 39.53 -19.68 -18.62
N PRO A 167 40.56 -19.10 -19.26
CA PRO A 167 41.94 -19.44 -18.97
C PRO A 167 42.29 -19.20 -17.49
N LYS A 168 43.06 -20.11 -16.87
CA LYS A 168 43.41 -20.01 -15.44
C LYS A 168 44.12 -18.70 -15.06
N SER A 169 44.85 -18.09 -15.99
CA SER A 169 45.52 -16.80 -15.79
C SER A 169 44.55 -15.62 -15.62
N GLU A 170 43.34 -15.73 -16.16
CA GLU A 170 42.32 -14.67 -16.14
C GLU A 170 41.33 -14.82 -14.99
N LEU A 171 41.34 -15.97 -14.28
CA LEU A 171 40.46 -16.24 -13.14
C LEU A 171 40.63 -15.23 -12.00
N GLN A 172 41.79 -14.57 -11.90
CA GLN A 172 42.05 -13.52 -10.91
C GLN A 172 41.13 -12.29 -11.04
N TYR A 173 40.49 -12.10 -12.21
CA TYR A 173 39.57 -10.99 -12.46
C TYR A 173 38.10 -11.37 -12.22
N PHE A 174 37.84 -12.61 -11.78
CA PHE A 174 36.51 -13.10 -11.43
C PHE A 174 36.36 -13.16 -9.91
N ASN A 175 35.38 -12.44 -9.38
CA ASN A 175 35.05 -12.43 -7.97
C ASN A 175 33.94 -13.43 -7.66
N LEU A 176 34.31 -14.62 -7.17
CA LEU A 176 33.35 -15.67 -6.82
C LEU A 176 32.50 -15.36 -5.58
N THR A 177 32.88 -14.37 -4.75
CA THR A 177 32.10 -13.96 -3.57
C THR A 177 31.12 -12.83 -3.89
N ALA A 178 31.06 -12.37 -5.14
CA ALA A 178 30.11 -11.32 -5.55
C ALA A 178 28.64 -11.69 -5.26
N PRO A 179 28.16 -12.93 -5.47
CA PRO A 179 26.77 -13.30 -5.16
C PRO A 179 26.36 -13.05 -3.70
N ASP A 180 27.29 -13.19 -2.74
CA ASP A 180 27.01 -13.06 -1.30
C ASP A 180 26.52 -11.64 -0.94
N ASN A 181 27.02 -10.63 -1.67
CA ASN A 181 26.63 -9.23 -1.49
C ASN A 181 25.17 -8.95 -1.90
N GLY A 182 24.55 -9.83 -2.68
CA GLY A 182 23.17 -9.66 -3.15
C GLY A 182 22.12 -9.79 -2.04
N THR A 183 22.41 -10.56 -0.99
CA THR A 183 21.45 -10.92 0.07
C THR A 183 20.83 -9.70 0.75
N LEU A 184 21.63 -8.68 1.06
CA LEU A 184 21.16 -7.44 1.70
C LEU A 184 20.10 -6.75 0.82
N PHE A 185 20.39 -6.59 -0.47
CA PHE A 185 19.49 -5.93 -1.42
C PHE A 185 18.22 -6.75 -1.66
N ILE A 186 18.32 -8.08 -1.68
CA ILE A 186 17.14 -8.96 -1.77
C ILE A 186 16.22 -8.75 -0.56
N LEU A 187 16.78 -8.72 0.65
CA LEU A 187 16.00 -8.48 1.87
C LEU A 187 15.40 -7.07 1.90
N LEU A 188 16.15 -6.05 1.50
CA LEU A 188 15.63 -4.68 1.41
C LEU A 188 14.48 -4.57 0.41
N SER A 189 14.57 -5.21 -0.77
CA SER A 189 13.48 -5.28 -1.74
C SER A 189 12.24 -5.98 -1.20
N MET A 190 12.40 -7.01 -0.36
CA MET A 190 11.27 -7.65 0.34
C MET A 190 10.59 -6.67 1.32
N PHE A 191 11.35 -5.92 2.11
CA PHE A 191 10.78 -4.93 3.03
C PHE A 191 10.13 -3.76 2.29
N ILE A 192 10.69 -3.33 1.15
CA ILE A 192 10.05 -2.38 0.24
C ILE A 192 8.69 -2.94 -0.21
N ALA A 193 8.64 -4.23 -0.59
CA ALA A 193 7.40 -4.89 -0.98
C ALA A 193 6.34 -4.84 0.12
N PHE A 194 6.69 -5.11 1.37
CA PHE A 194 5.77 -4.95 2.48
C PHE A 194 5.34 -3.50 2.70
N GLY A 195 6.28 -2.55 2.66
CA GLY A 195 6.02 -1.13 2.89
C GLY A 195 5.05 -0.53 1.87
N TYR A 196 5.32 -0.69 0.56
CA TYR A 196 4.45 -0.11 -0.46
C TYR A 196 3.10 -0.83 -0.53
N VAL A 197 3.03 -2.15 -0.30
CA VAL A 197 1.75 -2.88 -0.30
C VAL A 197 0.89 -2.49 0.90
N LEU A 198 1.48 -2.25 2.08
CA LEU A 198 0.77 -1.69 3.22
C LEU A 198 0.14 -0.33 2.87
N ALA A 199 0.92 0.54 2.23
CA ALA A 199 0.41 1.83 1.78
C ALA A 199 -0.69 1.69 0.71
N ALA A 200 -0.54 0.74 -0.22
CA ALA A 200 -1.54 0.43 -1.25
C ALA A 200 -2.85 -0.10 -0.66
N SER A 201 -2.79 -1.01 0.34
CA SER A 201 -4.01 -1.49 1.02
C SER A 201 -4.78 -0.36 1.69
N ALA A 202 -4.06 0.55 2.38
CA ALA A 202 -4.69 1.69 3.05
C ALA A 202 -5.29 2.69 2.03
N SER A 203 -4.63 2.91 0.90
CA SER A 203 -5.16 3.79 -0.17
C SER A 203 -6.36 3.18 -0.88
N ASP A 204 -6.37 1.87 -1.17
CA ASP A 204 -7.51 1.19 -1.80
C ASP A 204 -8.77 1.30 -0.93
N ALA A 205 -8.61 1.09 0.38
CA ALA A 205 -9.70 1.24 1.33
C ALA A 205 -10.22 2.69 1.34
N MET A 206 -9.32 3.69 1.28
CA MET A 206 -9.68 5.11 1.21
C MET A 206 -10.43 5.47 -0.08
N VAL A 207 -10.05 4.89 -1.22
CA VAL A 207 -10.78 5.07 -2.50
C VAL A 207 -12.20 4.53 -2.38
N VAL A 208 -12.39 3.36 -1.76
CA VAL A 208 -13.73 2.80 -1.54
C VAL A 208 -14.59 3.74 -0.69
N GLU A 209 -14.01 4.31 0.37
CA GLU A 209 -14.71 5.29 1.21
C GLU A 209 -15.07 6.56 0.45
N TYR A 210 -14.19 7.06 -0.43
CA TYR A 210 -14.50 8.21 -1.27
C TYR A 210 -15.58 7.89 -2.32
N ALA A 211 -15.52 6.71 -2.94
CA ALA A 211 -16.52 6.27 -3.91
C ALA A 211 -17.91 6.12 -3.27
N GLN A 212 -17.98 5.73 -2.00
CA GLN A 212 -19.25 5.64 -1.25
C GLN A 212 -19.91 7.01 -1.03
N ARG A 213 -19.14 8.11 -1.04
CA ARG A 213 -19.66 9.48 -0.90
C ARG A 213 -20.16 10.07 -2.22
N GLU A 214 -19.88 9.41 -3.34
CA GLU A 214 -20.34 9.85 -4.65
C GLU A 214 -21.82 9.47 -4.87
N PRO A 215 -22.67 10.40 -5.36
CA PRO A 215 -24.05 10.10 -5.71
C PRO A 215 -24.10 9.13 -6.89
N VAL A 216 -25.21 8.39 -7.05
CA VAL A 216 -25.35 7.32 -8.04
C VAL A 216 -24.93 7.74 -9.45
N ALA A 217 -25.24 8.98 -9.85
CA ALA A 217 -24.95 9.49 -11.19
C ALA A 217 -23.46 9.58 -11.55
N ILE A 218 -22.57 9.72 -10.55
CA ILE A 218 -21.11 9.86 -10.76
C ILE A 218 -20.30 8.83 -9.97
N ARG A 219 -20.96 7.82 -9.38
CA ARG A 219 -20.31 6.84 -8.53
C ARG A 219 -19.29 6.01 -9.31
N GLY A 220 -18.11 5.83 -8.72
CA GLY A 220 -16.99 5.13 -9.33
C GLY A 220 -16.05 6.07 -10.10
N ARG A 221 -16.33 7.37 -10.16
CA ARG A 221 -15.47 8.33 -10.85
C ARG A 221 -14.08 8.37 -10.24
N ILE A 222 -13.97 8.39 -8.91
CA ILE A 222 -12.68 8.30 -8.23
C ILE A 222 -11.95 6.96 -8.49
N GLN A 223 -12.70 5.85 -8.60
CA GLN A 223 -12.14 4.53 -8.91
C GLN A 223 -11.61 4.44 -10.35
N THR A 224 -12.23 5.14 -11.29
CA THR A 224 -11.73 5.22 -12.68
C THR A 224 -10.54 6.17 -12.86
N GLY A 225 -10.26 7.02 -11.87
CA GLY A 225 -9.18 8.02 -11.94
C GLY A 225 -7.81 7.52 -11.46
N ILE A 226 -7.75 6.33 -10.86
CA ILE A 226 -6.54 5.68 -10.33
C ILE A 226 -6.13 4.49 -11.20
#